data_AF-A0A2J7PCR9-F1
#
_entry.id   AF-A0A2J7PCR9-F1
#
_cell.length_a   1.000
_cell.length_b   1.000
_cell.length_c   1.000
_cell.angle_alpha   90.00
_cell.angle_beta   90.00
_cell.angle_gamma   90.00
#
_symmetry.space_group_name_H-M   'P 1'
#
loop_
_entity.id
_entity.type
_entity.pdbx_description
1 polymer ?
#
loop_
_entity_poly.entity_id
_entity_poly.type
_entity_poly.pdbx_seq_one_letter_code
_entity_poly.pdbx_strand_id
1 'polypeptide(L)'
;MKDHEEQRVCMKFCFRLANNFTENFQMLKQVYGEDSLSCSRCHELYQRFKSGRTSTEDNSKSGRPSISTDDHVERVSAVIHENRRPTKARQIRSNEKVLLNYS
;
A
#
# COMPACT_ATOMS: atom_id res chain seq x y z
N MET A 1 -2.41 25.29 -4.04
CA MET A 1 -1.75 23.97 -4.11
C MET A 1 -1.22 23.66 -2.72
N LYS A 2 -1.58 22.52 -2.13
CA LYS A 2 -0.99 22.06 -0.86
C LYS A 2 0.28 21.29 -1.19
N ASP A 3 1.38 22.00 -1.39
CA ASP A 3 2.65 21.34 -1.68
C ASP A 3 3.27 20.81 -0.37
N HIS A 4 2.82 19.62 0.03
CA HIS A 4 3.34 18.96 1.23
C HIS A 4 4.82 18.57 1.10
N GLU A 5 5.37 18.53 -0.09
CA GLU A 5 6.80 18.27 -0.30
C GLU A 5 7.61 19.52 0.05
N GLU A 6 7.18 20.68 -0.44
CA GLU A 6 7.74 21.98 -0.07
C GLU A 6 7.70 22.19 1.46
N GLN A 7 6.55 21.94 2.10
CA GLN A 7 6.42 22.08 3.55
C GLN A 7 7.38 21.15 4.33
N ARG A 8 7.68 19.96 3.80
CA ARG A 8 8.66 19.03 4.39
C ARG A 8 10.09 19.54 4.26
N VAL A 9 10.43 20.14 3.12
CA VAL A 9 11.72 20.80 2.92
C VAL A 9 11.86 21.98 3.87
N CYS A 10 10.84 22.83 4.00
CA CYS A 10 10.82 23.93 4.96
C CYS A 10 10.92 23.43 6.40
N MET A 11 10.24 22.35 6.77
CA MET A 11 10.36 21.75 8.10
C MET A 11 11.80 21.25 8.37
N LYS A 12 12.47 20.66 7.38
CA LYS A 12 13.88 20.25 7.49
C LYS A 12 14.81 21.45 7.64
N PHE A 13 14.54 22.53 6.92
CA PHE A 13 15.29 23.78 7.06
C PHE A 13 15.13 24.36 8.47
N CYS A 14 13.89 24.51 8.93
CA CYS A 14 13.60 25.02 10.26
C CYS A 14 14.23 24.11 11.33
N PHE A 15 14.18 22.78 11.17
CA PHE A 15 14.82 21.84 12.12
C PHE A 15 16.33 22.08 12.28
N ARG A 16 17.02 22.49 11.21
CA ARG A 16 18.44 22.85 11.28
C ARG A 16 18.68 24.23 11.88
N LEU A 17 17.68 25.10 11.84
CA LEU A 17 17.74 26.48 12.34
C LEU A 17 17.35 26.57 13.82
N ALA A 18 16.28 25.87 14.22
CA ALA A 18 15.63 25.99 15.51
C ALA A 18 15.90 24.75 16.39
N ASN A 19 16.21 24.99 17.67
CA ASN A 19 16.58 23.95 18.64
C ASN A 19 15.37 23.13 19.17
N ASN A 20 14.13 23.62 18.99
CA ASN A 20 12.93 23.00 19.56
C ASN A 20 11.79 22.83 18.54
N PHE A 21 10.87 21.89 18.82
CA PHE A 21 9.75 21.55 17.94
C PHE A 21 8.69 22.65 17.85
N THR A 22 8.40 23.33 18.96
CA THR A 22 7.32 24.32 19.05
C THR A 22 7.59 25.51 18.12
N GLU A 23 8.82 26.02 18.13
CA GLU A 23 9.28 27.11 17.26
C GLU A 23 9.23 26.68 15.79
N ASN A 24 9.73 25.48 15.48
CA ASN A 24 9.63 24.89 14.15
C ASN A 24 8.18 24.85 13.62
N PHE A 25 7.26 24.36 14.46
CA PHE A 25 5.85 24.26 14.09
C PHE A 25 5.19 25.63 13.93
N GLN A 26 5.53 26.61 14.77
CA GLN A 26 5.04 27.98 14.65
C GLN A 26 5.53 28.65 13.36
N MET A 27 6.81 28.49 13.00
CA MET A 27 7.35 28.99 11.73
C MET A 27 6.62 28.38 10.54
N LEU A 28 6.38 27.06 10.56
CA LEU A 28 5.65 26.38 9.50
C LEU A 28 4.21 26.90 9.41
N LYS A 29 3.53 27.11 10.55
CA LYS A 29 2.16 27.65 10.58
C LYS A 29 2.10 29.11 10.15
N GLN A 30 3.14 29.91 10.38
CA GLN A 30 3.21 31.30 9.93
C GLN A 30 3.30 31.40 8.40
N VAL A 31 4.01 30.47 7.75
CA VAL A 31 4.16 30.45 6.29
C VAL A 31 2.92 29.88 5.60
N TYR A 32 2.40 28.75 6.09
CA TYR A 32 1.35 27.99 5.39
C TYR A 32 -0.05 28.16 5.99
N GLY A 33 -0.19 28.81 7.14
CA GLY A 33 -1.49 29.05 7.80
C GLY A 33 -2.27 27.76 8.05
N GLU A 34 -3.52 27.74 7.60
CA GLU A 34 -4.42 26.58 7.71
C GLU A 34 -4.10 25.45 6.72
N ASP A 35 -3.28 25.73 5.70
CA ASP A 35 -2.78 24.72 4.76
C ASP A 35 -1.50 24.03 5.26
N SER A 36 -1.03 24.37 6.46
CA SER A 36 0.13 23.75 7.10
C SER A 36 -0.10 22.28 7.43
N LEU A 37 0.98 21.49 7.39
CA LEU A 37 1.00 20.12 7.88
C LEU A 37 0.43 20.05 9.30
N SER A 38 -0.35 18.98 9.56
CA SER A 38 -0.88 18.75 10.89
C SER A 38 0.24 18.62 11.92
N CYS A 39 -0.05 19.02 13.16
CA CYS A 39 0.93 18.94 14.27
C CYS A 39 1.53 17.53 14.40
N SER A 40 0.72 16.48 14.26
CA SER A 40 1.17 15.09 14.28
C SER A 40 2.19 14.78 13.18
N ARG A 41 1.97 15.26 11.95
CA ARG A 41 2.88 15.04 10.83
C ARG A 41 4.19 15.81 11.00
N CYS A 42 4.11 17.05 11.48
CA CYS A 42 5.28 17.83 11.84
C CYS A 42 6.11 17.12 12.93
N HIS A 43 5.44 16.59 13.96
CA HIS A 43 6.12 15.88 15.04
C HIS A 43 6.83 14.61 14.54
N GLU A 44 6.17 13.81 13.69
CA GLU A 44 6.78 12.63 13.07
C GLU A 44 8.05 12.98 12.28
N LEU A 45 7.99 14.04 11.45
CA LEU A 45 9.15 14.53 10.69
C LEU A 45 10.26 15.02 11.61
N TYR A 46 9.91 15.76 12.67
CA TYR A 46 10.88 16.23 13.66
C TYR A 46 11.63 15.09 14.35
N GLN A 47 10.92 14.03 14.75
CA GLN A 47 11.55 12.83 15.33
C GLN A 47 12.41 12.08 14.31
N ARG A 48 11.97 11.98 13.05
CA ARG A 48 12.78 11.40 11.96
C ARG A 48 14.10 12.16 11.78
N PHE A 49 14.03 13.49 11.76
CA PHE A 49 15.22 14.33 11.63
C PHE A 49 16.15 14.21 12.84
N LYS A 50 15.60 14.11 14.07
CA LYS A 50 16.39 13.78 15.26
C LYS A 50 17.10 12.43 15.17
N SER A 51 16.48 11.43 14.55
CA SER A 51 17.10 10.11 14.32
C SER A 51 18.13 10.08 13.18
N GLY A 52 18.47 11.24 12.58
CA GLY A 52 19.43 11.36 11.47
C GLY A 52 18.86 11.06 10.08
N ARG A 53 17.61 10.60 9.99
CA ARG A 53 16.93 10.37 8.71
C ARG A 53 16.39 11.68 8.16
N THR A 54 17.18 12.34 7.30
CA THR A 54 16.83 13.66 6.75
C THR A 54 16.22 13.64 5.35
N SER A 55 15.79 12.48 4.84
CA SER A 55 15.06 12.45 3.57
C SER A 55 13.71 13.16 3.71
N THR A 56 13.40 14.00 2.72
CA THR A 56 12.12 14.72 2.59
C THR A 56 11.09 13.93 1.78
N GLU A 57 11.56 12.94 1.04
CA GLU A 57 10.71 12.06 0.24
C GLU A 57 9.81 11.20 1.13
N ASP A 58 8.61 10.89 0.63
CA ASP A 58 7.81 9.85 1.27
C ASP A 58 8.49 8.50 1.13
N ASN A 59 8.40 7.71 2.18
CA ASN A 59 8.81 6.32 2.09
C ASN A 59 7.96 5.63 1.01
N SER A 60 8.56 4.73 0.23
CA SER A 60 7.83 3.94 -0.75
C SER A 60 6.59 3.35 -0.07
N LYS A 61 5.39 3.75 -0.51
CA LYS A 61 4.16 3.18 -0.01
C LYS A 61 4.20 1.70 -0.39
N SER A 62 4.37 0.83 0.60
CA SER A 62 4.11 -0.59 0.37
C SER A 62 2.65 -0.67 -0.03
N GLY A 63 2.38 -0.85 -1.33
CA GLY A 63 1.03 -1.13 -1.79
C GLY A 63 0.47 -2.35 -1.07
N ARG A 64 -0.84 -2.57 -1.19
CA ARG A 64 -1.44 -3.82 -0.72
C ARG A 64 -0.66 -4.98 -1.36
N PRO A 65 -0.05 -5.89 -0.59
CA PRO A 65 0.61 -7.05 -1.18
C PRO A 65 -0.42 -7.79 -2.03
N SER A 66 -0.14 -7.93 -3.33
CA SER A 66 -0.98 -8.74 -4.20
C SER A 66 -0.78 -10.20 -3.78
N ILE A 67 -1.82 -10.80 -3.20
CA ILE A 67 -1.82 -12.21 -2.77
C ILE A 67 -2.00 -13.16 -3.97
N SER A 68 -2.15 -12.62 -5.19
CA SER A 68 -2.30 -13.40 -6.42
C SER A 68 -0.96 -13.93 -6.90
N THR A 69 -0.37 -14.87 -6.17
CA THR A 69 0.67 -15.75 -6.72
C THR A 69 0.03 -16.78 -7.65
N ASP A 70 0.79 -17.27 -8.63
CA ASP A 70 0.35 -18.32 -9.57
C ASP A 70 -0.19 -19.54 -8.81
N ASP A 71 0.50 -19.95 -7.73
CA ASP A 71 0.06 -21.01 -6.82
C ASP A 71 -1.34 -20.76 -6.22
N HIS A 72 -1.68 -19.51 -5.89
CA HIS A 72 -3.00 -19.19 -5.34
C HIS A 72 -4.08 -19.27 -6.43
N VAL A 73 -3.76 -18.85 -7.65
CA VAL A 73 -4.65 -18.95 -8.81
C VAL A 73 -4.89 -20.42 -9.18
N GLU A 74 -3.86 -21.24 -9.17
CA GLU A 74 -3.94 -22.67 -9.47
C GLU A 74 -4.76 -23.41 -8.42
N ARG A 75 -4.52 -23.18 -7.11
CA ARG A 75 -5.31 -23.78 -6.03
C ARG A 75 -6.80 -23.42 -6.12
N VAL A 76 -7.11 -22.14 -6.36
CA VAL A 76 -8.50 -21.69 -6.51
C VAL A 76 -9.13 -22.31 -7.76
N SER A 77 -8.37 -22.39 -8.85
CA SER A 77 -8.84 -23.04 -10.08
C SER A 77 -9.14 -24.52 -9.86
N ALA A 78 -8.29 -25.26 -9.15
CA ALA A 78 -8.50 -26.67 -8.83
C ALA A 78 -9.80 -26.89 -8.03
N VAL A 79 -10.00 -26.12 -6.95
CA VAL A 79 -11.21 -26.19 -6.12
C VAL A 79 -12.48 -25.88 -6.92
N ILE A 80 -12.43 -24.92 -7.84
CA ILE A 80 -13.55 -24.61 -8.74
C ILE A 80 -13.82 -25.76 -9.70
N HIS A 81 -12.79 -26.37 -10.27
CA HIS A 81 -12.93 -27.49 -11.21
C HIS A 81 -13.51 -28.74 -10.54
N GLU A 82 -13.08 -29.05 -9.31
CA GLU A 82 -13.60 -30.17 -8.53
C GLU A 82 -15.08 -29.99 -8.14
N ASN A 83 -15.46 -28.77 -7.76
CA ASN A 83 -16.86 -28.47 -7.38
C ASN A 83 -17.78 -28.23 -8.58
N ARG A 84 -17.25 -28.18 -9.80
CA ARG A 84 -18.03 -27.90 -11.00
C ARG A 84 -18.89 -29.10 -11.37
N ARG A 85 -20.20 -28.99 -11.12
CA ARG A 85 -21.19 -29.99 -11.57
C ARG A 85 -21.14 -30.13 -13.10
N PRO A 86 -20.89 -31.33 -13.65
CA PRO A 86 -20.90 -31.53 -15.09
C PRO A 86 -22.32 -31.36 -15.65
N THR A 87 -22.42 -30.81 -16.85
CA THR A 87 -23.68 -30.74 -17.57
C THR A 87 -24.12 -32.15 -18.01
N LYS A 88 -25.43 -32.41 -18.10
CA LYS A 88 -25.98 -33.74 -18.49
C LYS A 88 -25.33 -34.29 -19.78
N ALA A 89 -25.09 -33.44 -20.77
CA ALA A 89 -24.43 -33.82 -22.02
C ALA A 89 -22.99 -34.32 -21.81
N ARG A 90 -22.24 -33.72 -20.87
CA ARG A 90 -20.88 -34.12 -20.54
C ARG A 90 -20.86 -35.44 -19.77
N GLN A 91 -21.87 -35.68 -18.92
CA GLN A 91 -22.06 -36.95 -18.21
C GLN A 91 -22.34 -38.11 -19.19
N ILE A 92 -23.23 -37.91 -20.16
CA ILE A 92 -23.58 -38.91 -21.17
C ILE A 92 -22.34 -39.30 -21.98
N ARG A 93 -21.57 -38.32 -22.45
CA ARG A 93 -20.33 -38.54 -23.21
C ARG A 93 -19.26 -39.30 -22.41
N SER A 94 -19.14 -39.02 -21.11
CA SER A 94 -18.20 -39.74 -20.25
C SER A 94 -18.66 -41.18 -20.02
N ASN A 95 -19.96 -41.42 -19.79
CA ASN A 95 -20.50 -42.76 -19.61
C ASN A 95 -20.35 -43.62 -20.88
N GLU A 96 -20.57 -43.05 -22.07
CA GLU A 96 -20.36 -43.72 -23.36
C GLU A 96 -18.90 -44.16 -23.56
N LYS A 97 -17.94 -43.27 -23.24
CA LYS A 97 -16.51 -43.61 -23.28
C LYS A 97 -16.12 -44.70 -22.28
N VAL A 98 -16.73 -44.72 -21.10
CA VAL A 98 -16.48 -45.78 -20.11
C VAL A 98 -16.98 -47.12 -20.63
N LEU A 99 -18.17 -47.17 -21.23
CA LEU A 99 -18.73 -48.41 -21.79
C LEU A 99 -17.88 -48.99 -22.93
N LEU A 100 -17.28 -48.13 -23.77
CA LEU A 100 -16.38 -48.56 -24.85
C LEU A 100 -15.03 -49.12 -24.37
N ASN A 101 -14.57 -48.78 -23.17
CA ASN A 101 -13.31 -49.30 -22.61
C ASN A 101 -13.47 -50.65 -21.88
N TYR A 102 -14.70 -51.14 -21.74
CA TYR A 102 -15.04 -52.41 -21.09
C TYR A 102 -15.55 -53.49 -22.08
N SER A 103 -15.50 -53.24 -23.39
CA SER A 103 -15.70 -54.24 -24.46
C SER A 103 -14.36 -54.59 -25.11
#